data_AF-A0A0F5PEE7-F1
#
_entry.id   AF-A0A0F5PEE7-F1
#
_cell.length_a   1.000
_cell.length_b   1.000
_cell.length_c   1.000
_cell.angle_alpha   90.00
_cell.angle_beta   90.00
_cell.angle_gamma   90.00
#
_symmetry.space_group_name_H-M   'P 1'
#
loop_
_entity.id
_entity.type
_entity.pdbx_description
1 polymer ?
#
loop_
_entity_poly.entity_id
_entity_poly.type
_entity_poly.pdbx_seq_one_letter_code
_entity_poly.pdbx_strand_id
1 'polypeptide(L)'
;MTSETGFDPALYDRFPTSGARPEGELQELERIWCAPRGWQLLTAVNNNYIGFFYVAAAFLFFLLAGILALVMRVQLALPLQGILPQDTYNQFFTMHGTVMMFLFAV
;
A
#
# COMPACT_ATOMS: atom_id res chain seq x y z
N MET A 1 -30.91 6.63 -31.26
CA MET A 1 -31.25 7.11 -29.90
C MET A 1 -29.97 7.68 -29.31
N THR A 2 -29.87 9.01 -29.20
CA THR A 2 -28.72 9.67 -28.56
C THR A 2 -28.87 9.50 -27.04
N SER A 3 -27.83 9.00 -26.36
CA SER A 3 -27.86 8.89 -24.91
C SER A 3 -27.79 10.29 -24.27
N GLU A 4 -28.55 10.51 -23.20
CA GLU A 4 -28.61 11.80 -22.50
C GLU A 4 -27.28 12.17 -21.81
N THR A 5 -26.35 11.22 -21.69
CA THR A 5 -25.02 11.41 -21.10
C THR A 5 -23.97 11.87 -22.11
N GLY A 6 -24.33 12.06 -23.39
CA GLY A 6 -23.39 12.40 -24.46
C GLY A 6 -22.49 11.22 -24.88
N PHE A 7 -22.75 10.03 -24.36
CA PHE A 7 -22.06 8.81 -24.75
C PHE A 7 -22.65 8.29 -26.06
N ASP A 8 -21.87 8.32 -27.14
CA ASP A 8 -22.30 7.85 -28.46
C ASP A 8 -22.15 6.32 -28.57
N PRO A 9 -23.25 5.54 -28.60
CA PRO A 9 -23.19 4.09 -28.75
C PRO A 9 -22.60 3.65 -30.10
N ALA A 10 -22.58 4.51 -31.12
CA ALA A 10 -21.94 4.19 -32.41
C ALA A 10 -20.41 4.00 -32.25
N LEU A 11 -19.80 4.50 -31.17
CA LEU A 11 -18.40 4.23 -30.85
C LEU A 11 -18.13 2.76 -30.51
N TYR A 12 -19.13 1.92 -30.29
CA TYR A 12 -18.90 0.49 -30.11
C TYR A 12 -18.44 -0.21 -31.39
N ASP A 13 -18.81 0.30 -32.56
CA ASP A 13 -18.43 -0.26 -33.86
C ASP A 13 -16.91 -0.14 -34.14
N ARG A 14 -16.21 0.72 -33.40
CA ARG A 14 -14.74 0.85 -33.50
C ARG A 14 -13.99 -0.30 -32.83
N PHE A 15 -14.64 -1.05 -31.93
CA PHE A 15 -13.97 -2.14 -31.24
C PHE A 15 -13.88 -3.34 -32.19
N PRO A 16 -12.72 -4.03 -32.25
CA PRO A 16 -12.53 -5.19 -33.12
C PRO A 16 -13.43 -6.37 -32.74
N THR A 17 -14.09 -6.31 -31.59
CA THR A 17 -15.01 -7.32 -31.05
C THR A 17 -16.47 -6.88 -31.27
N SER A 18 -17.14 -7.47 -32.24
CA SER A 18 -18.55 -7.19 -32.58
C SER A 18 -19.52 -8.34 -32.21
N GLY A 19 -18.99 -9.44 -31.67
CA GLY A 19 -19.77 -10.63 -31.31
C GLY A 19 -20.26 -10.66 -29.86
N ALA A 20 -21.16 -11.60 -29.56
CA ALA A 20 -21.51 -11.93 -28.18
C ALA A 20 -20.27 -12.41 -27.42
N ARG A 21 -20.20 -12.11 -26.13
CA ARG A 21 -19.09 -12.52 -25.27
C ARG A 21 -18.93 -14.06 -25.31
N PRO A 22 -17.75 -14.61 -25.61
CA PRO A 22 -17.54 -16.06 -25.58
C PRO A 22 -17.90 -16.66 -24.23
N GLU A 23 -18.56 -17.82 -24.26
CA GLU A 23 -18.96 -18.53 -23.06
C GLU A 23 -17.71 -18.94 -22.25
N GLY A 24 -17.72 -18.68 -20.95
CA GLY A 24 -16.62 -19.03 -20.04
C GLY A 24 -15.44 -18.04 -19.99
N GLU A 25 -15.41 -17.02 -20.85
CA GLU A 25 -14.32 -16.01 -20.87
C GLU A 25 -14.15 -15.32 -19.52
N LEU A 26 -15.26 -14.99 -18.85
CA LEU A 26 -15.25 -14.39 -17.50
C LEU A 26 -14.53 -15.29 -16.49
N GLN A 27 -14.80 -16.59 -16.51
CA GLN A 27 -14.21 -17.54 -15.56
C GLN A 27 -12.72 -17.73 -15.83
N GLU A 28 -12.30 -17.70 -17.10
CA GLU A 28 -10.90 -17.78 -17.47
C GLU A 28 -10.13 -16.53 -17.04
N LEU A 29 -10.71 -15.34 -17.27
CA LEU A 29 -10.16 -14.08 -16.78
C LEU A 29 -10.07 -14.06 -15.26
N GLU A 30 -11.12 -14.48 -14.55
CA GLU A 30 -11.10 -14.59 -13.09
C GLU A 30 -10.02 -15.54 -12.59
N ARG A 31 -9.82 -16.68 -13.26
CA ARG A 31 -8.74 -17.62 -12.91
C ARG A 31 -7.36 -17.00 -13.07
N ILE A 32 -7.13 -16.26 -14.16
CA ILE A 32 -5.84 -15.63 -14.48
C ILE A 32 -5.55 -14.46 -13.52
N TRP A 33 -6.58 -13.69 -13.19
CA TRP A 33 -6.47 -12.50 -12.34
C TRP A 33 -6.64 -12.76 -10.84
N CYS A 34 -6.92 -14.00 -10.45
CA CYS A 34 -7.00 -14.40 -9.05
C CYS A 34 -5.65 -14.21 -8.36
N ALA A 35 -5.68 -13.80 -7.09
CA ALA A 35 -4.45 -13.70 -6.31
C ALA A 35 -3.80 -15.09 -6.22
N PRO A 36 -2.50 -15.21 -6.55
CA PRO A 36 -1.77 -16.44 -6.26
C PRO A 36 -1.81 -16.73 -4.76
N ARG A 37 -1.80 -18.00 -4.37
CA ARG A 37 -1.93 -18.43 -2.96
C ARG A 37 -0.62 -18.96 -2.40
N GLY A 38 -0.47 -18.91 -1.07
CA GLY A 38 0.73 -19.39 -0.38
C GLY A 38 1.98 -18.62 -0.80
N TRP A 39 3.06 -19.34 -1.11
CA TRP A 39 4.34 -18.72 -1.50
C TRP A 39 4.29 -17.93 -2.81
N GLN A 40 3.31 -18.22 -3.66
CA GLN A 40 3.13 -17.51 -4.93
C GLN A 40 2.61 -16.07 -4.73
N LEU A 41 2.19 -15.67 -3.52
CA LEU A 41 1.83 -14.27 -3.21
C LEU A 41 2.95 -13.29 -3.55
N LEU A 42 4.21 -13.72 -3.45
CA LEU A 42 5.38 -12.91 -3.81
C LEU A 42 5.48 -12.62 -5.31
N THR A 43 4.81 -13.42 -6.16
CA THR A 43 4.76 -13.21 -7.60
C THR A 43 3.51 -12.45 -8.03
N ALA A 44 2.74 -11.89 -7.10
CA ALA A 44 1.55 -11.12 -7.43
C ALA A 44 1.92 -9.82 -8.17
N VAL A 45 1.28 -9.59 -9.32
CA VAL A 45 1.48 -8.38 -10.16
C VAL A 45 0.30 -7.41 -10.06
N ASN A 46 -0.85 -7.87 -9.56
CA ASN A 46 -2.04 -7.05 -9.44
C ASN A 46 -1.86 -5.99 -8.35
N ASN A 47 -2.03 -4.72 -8.75
CA ASN A 47 -1.79 -3.52 -7.95
C ASN A 47 -2.71 -3.43 -6.72
N ASN A 48 -3.88 -4.06 -6.72
CA ASN A 48 -4.75 -4.08 -5.55
C ASN A 48 -4.10 -4.83 -4.38
N TYR A 49 -3.45 -5.97 -4.66
CA TYR A 49 -2.76 -6.74 -3.61
C TYR A 49 -1.44 -6.09 -3.22
N ILE A 50 -0.69 -5.58 -4.20
CA ILE A 50 0.57 -4.87 -3.93
C ILE A 50 0.30 -3.63 -3.07
N GLY A 51 -0.71 -2.84 -3.41
CA GLY A 51 -1.12 -1.66 -2.63
C GLY A 51 -1.44 -2.03 -1.18
N PHE A 52 -2.14 -3.15 -0.96
CA PHE A 52 -2.39 -3.65 0.39
C PHE A 52 -1.10 -3.99 1.14
N PHE A 53 -0.12 -4.64 0.50
CA PHE A 53 1.19 -4.92 1.12
C PHE A 53 1.94 -3.66 1.50
N TYR A 54 1.92 -2.63 0.65
CA TYR A 54 2.53 -1.33 0.96
C TYR A 54 1.86 -0.68 2.18
N VAL A 55 0.53 -0.63 2.21
CA VAL A 55 -0.20 -0.05 3.36
C VAL A 55 0.10 -0.84 4.65
N ALA A 56 0.10 -2.17 4.58
CA ALA A 56 0.41 -3.01 5.73
C ALA A 56 1.85 -2.77 6.24
N ALA A 57 2.84 -2.70 5.33
CA ALA A 57 4.22 -2.42 5.67
C ALA A 57 4.40 -1.00 6.24
N ALA A 58 3.82 0.01 5.59
CA ALA A 58 3.86 1.39 6.06
C ALA A 58 3.24 1.54 7.45
N PHE A 59 2.11 0.88 7.69
CA PHE A 59 1.45 0.88 9.01
C PHE A 59 2.30 0.19 10.08
N LEU A 60 2.98 -0.92 9.74
CA LEU A 60 3.93 -1.57 10.64
C LEU A 60 5.07 -0.61 11.04
N PHE A 61 5.70 0.04 10.06
CA PHE A 61 6.78 0.99 10.33
C PHE A 61 6.29 2.25 11.06
N PHE A 62 5.07 2.69 10.80
CA PHE A 62 4.42 3.75 11.55
C PHE A 62 4.34 3.42 13.05
N LEU A 63 3.89 2.20 13.40
CA LEU A 63 3.84 1.76 14.80
C LEU A 63 5.24 1.69 15.41
N LEU A 64 6.21 1.13 14.70
CA LEU A 64 7.59 1.01 15.18
C LEU A 64 8.22 2.38 15.45
N ALA A 65 8.17 3.30 14.48
CA ALA A 65 8.71 4.64 14.67
C ALA A 65 7.86 5.49 15.63
N GLY A 66 6.57 5.20 15.79
CA GLY A 66 5.74 5.73 16.87
C GLY A 66 6.24 5.31 18.25
N ILE A 67 6.63 4.05 18.43
CA ILE A 67 7.25 3.57 19.69
C ILE A 67 8.56 4.31 19.95
N LEU A 68 9.45 4.43 18.96
CA LEU A 68 10.68 5.21 19.08
C LEU A 68 10.39 6.66 19.53
N ALA A 69 9.36 7.29 18.95
CA ALA A 69 8.93 8.64 19.35
C ALA A 69 8.45 8.70 20.80
N LEU A 70 7.65 7.72 21.24
CA LEU A 70 7.16 7.66 22.61
C LEU A 70 8.32 7.52 23.61
N VAL A 71 9.32 6.68 23.33
CA VAL A 71 10.51 6.55 24.19
C VAL A 71 11.25 7.88 24.30
N MET A 72 11.46 8.59 23.19
CA MET A 72 12.08 9.92 23.22
C MET A 72 11.25 10.93 24.02
N ARG A 73 9.92 10.88 23.91
CA ARG A 73 9.02 11.75 24.68
C ARG A 73 9.08 11.44 26.18
N VAL A 74 9.21 10.18 26.56
CA VAL A 74 9.37 9.78 27.96
C VAL A 74 10.69 10.29 28.54
N GLN A 75 11.79 10.31 27.77
CA GLN A 75 13.08 10.89 28.17
C GLN A 75 13.05 12.43 28.32
N LEU A 76 12.11 13.11 27.64
CA LEU A 76 11.92 14.57 27.70
C LEU A 76 10.78 14.98 28.63
N ALA A 77 10.15 14.05 29.33
CA ALA A 77 8.98 14.34 30.17
C ALA A 77 9.35 15.15 31.41
N LEU A 78 10.57 14.96 31.94
CA LEU A 78 11.13 15.70 33.07
C LEU A 78 12.59 16.07 32.79
N PRO A 79 13.10 17.17 33.36
CA PRO A 79 14.52 17.50 33.27
C PRO A 79 15.40 16.45 33.97
N LEU A 80 16.62 16.25 33.46
CA LEU A 80 17.65 15.35 34.02
C LEU A 80 17.22 13.87 34.13
N GLN A 81 16.30 13.41 33.28
CA GLN A 81 15.97 11.99 33.19
C GLN A 81 17.14 11.19 32.61
N GLY A 82 17.39 10.01 33.18
CA GLY A 82 18.49 9.11 32.78
C GLY A 82 18.01 7.84 32.08
N ILE A 83 16.88 7.88 31.35
CA ILE A 83 16.29 6.70 30.71
C ILE A 83 17.11 6.29 29.49
N LEU A 84 17.54 7.27 28.69
CA LEU A 84 18.41 7.06 27.54
C LEU A 84 19.73 7.83 27.70
N PRO A 85 20.88 7.17 27.50
CA PRO A 85 22.15 7.86 27.27
C PRO A 85 22.07 8.78 26.03
N GLN A 86 22.87 9.84 26.02
CA GLN A 86 22.86 10.85 24.95
C GLN A 86 23.09 10.25 23.56
N ASP A 87 24.04 9.32 23.41
CA ASP A 87 24.32 8.67 22.12
C ASP A 87 23.14 7.83 21.63
N THR A 88 22.49 7.10 22.54
CA THR A 88 21.31 6.29 22.22
C THR A 88 20.12 7.18 21.84
N TYR A 89 19.90 8.29 22.55
CA TYR A 89 18.86 9.25 22.20
C TYR A 89 19.05 9.81 20.78
N ASN A 90 20.28 10.18 20.41
CA ASN A 90 20.59 10.68 19.07
C ASN A 90 20.31 9.62 17.99
N GLN A 91 20.67 8.35 18.24
CA GLN A 91 20.35 7.25 17.32
C GLN A 91 18.84 7.04 17.17
N PHE A 92 18.08 7.09 18.28
CA PHE A 92 16.63 6.95 18.26
C PHE A 92 15.97 8.09 17.46
N PHE A 93 16.47 9.32 17.63
CA PHE A 93 15.98 10.47 16.88
C PHE A 93 16.21 10.32 15.37
N THR A 94 17.42 9.94 14.96
CA THR A 94 17.73 9.71 13.55
C THR A 94 16.89 8.57 12.96
N MET A 95 16.78 7.43 13.66
CA MET A 95 16.00 6.29 13.19
C MET A 95 14.49 6.58 13.13
N HIS A 96 13.94 7.29 14.10
CA HIS A 96 12.54 7.73 14.05
C HIS A 96 12.28 8.58 12.80
N GLY A 97 13.14 9.57 12.53
CA GLY A 97 13.00 10.46 11.38
C GLY A 97 13.12 9.72 10.05
N THR A 98 14.14 8.87 9.87
CA THR A 98 14.35 8.14 8.62
C THR A 98 13.24 7.13 8.34
N VAL A 99 12.77 6.39 9.35
CA VAL A 99 11.67 5.43 9.20
C VAL A 99 10.37 6.15 8.85
N MET A 100 10.06 7.29 9.50
CA MET A 100 8.85 8.06 9.18
C MET A 100 8.88 8.64 7.77
N MET A 101 10.01 9.23 7.36
CA MET A 101 10.10 9.84 6.03
C MET A 101 10.16 8.81 4.90
N PHE A 102 10.88 7.70 5.05
CA PHE A 102 11.15 6.79 3.93
C PHE A 102 10.35 5.48 3.95
N LEU A 103 9.90 5.00 5.11
CA LEU A 103 9.21 3.70 5.22
C LEU A 103 7.71 3.85 5.55
N PHE A 104 7.24 5.06 5.83
CA PHE A 104 5.83 5.36 6.05
C PHE A 104 5.27 6.42 5.08
N ALA A 105 5.97 7.55 4.91
CA ALA A 105 5.43 8.69 4.16
C ALA A 105 5.59 8.59 2.63
N VAL A 106 6.53 7.79 2.12
CA VAL A 106 6.80 7.56 0.69
C VAL A 106 6.13 6.26 0.27
#